data_AF-A0AAX2BKD7-F1
#
_entry.id   AF-A0AAX2BKD7-F1
#
_cell.length_a   1.000
_cell.length_b   1.000
_cell.length_c   1.000
_cell.angle_alpha   90.00
_cell.angle_beta   90.00
_cell.angle_gamma   90.00
#
_symmetry.space_group_name_H-M   'P 1'
#
loop_
_entity.id
_entity.type
_entity.pdbx_description
1 polymer ?
#
loop_
_entity_poly.entity_id
_entity_poly.type
_entity_poly.pdbx_seq_one_letter_code
_entity_poly.pdbx_strand_id
1 'polypeptide(L)'
;MKLESALKHFSPQGANPVSREDEREIAMRDMYEVMDLWGAWAASDNSGVDWQPIAAGFKGLLPHGKKCRLQCNDDDGIMIDGCVARLRKYKPEEYELLIAHFVIGISLRTIAKKRKCSDGTVRKNLQTALGFIDGVLSML
;
A
#
# COMPACT_ATOMS: atom_id res chain seq x y z
N MET A 1 26.37 38.40 40.20
CA MET A 1 27.19 37.16 40.05
C MET A 1 26.47 36.09 40.86
N LYS A 2 25.86 35.01 40.37
CA LYS A 2 25.78 34.28 39.10
C LYS A 2 24.36 33.65 39.08
N LEU A 3 23.53 33.91 38.08
CA LEU A 3 22.33 33.09 37.83
C LEU A 3 21.80 33.22 36.39
N GLU A 4 22.29 34.18 35.62
CA GLU A 4 21.96 34.36 34.19
C GLU A 4 22.91 33.60 33.21
N SER A 5 23.90 32.85 33.72
CA SER A 5 24.88 32.15 32.86
C SER A 5 24.57 30.68 32.58
N ALA A 6 23.50 30.10 33.14
CA ALA A 6 23.20 28.67 33.00
C ALA A 6 22.12 28.34 31.94
N LEU A 7 21.44 29.34 31.36
CA LEU A 7 20.34 29.13 30.41
C LEU A 7 20.69 29.39 28.93
N LYS A 8 21.96 29.69 28.61
CA LYS A 8 22.41 29.94 27.22
C LYS A 8 22.81 28.69 26.42
N HIS A 9 22.65 27.48 26.97
CA HIS A 9 23.07 26.23 26.31
C HIS A 9 21.93 25.23 26.06
N PHE A 10 20.68 25.57 26.36
CA PHE A 10 19.55 24.76 25.90
C PHE A 10 19.05 25.30 24.57
N SER A 11 19.85 25.06 23.53
CA SER A 11 19.35 25.11 22.15
C SER A 11 18.44 23.89 21.98
N PRO A 12 17.15 24.04 21.63
CA PRO A 12 16.35 22.89 21.26
C PRO A 12 17.03 22.30 20.03
N GLN A 13 17.61 21.11 20.19
CA GLN A 13 18.28 20.41 19.10
C GLN A 13 17.34 20.37 17.90
N GLY A 14 17.86 20.84 16.78
CA GLY A 14 17.10 21.05 15.57
C GLY A 14 16.37 19.79 15.14
N ALA A 15 15.11 19.98 14.73
CA ALA A 15 14.52 19.11 13.75
C ALA A 15 15.43 19.15 12.52
N ASN A 16 16.24 18.11 12.31
CA ASN A 16 16.98 17.97 11.07
C ASN A 16 15.92 17.94 9.94
N PRO A 17 16.04 18.81 8.91
CA PRO A 17 15.18 18.71 7.75
C PRO A 17 15.39 17.33 7.13
N VAL A 18 14.32 16.55 7.11
CA VAL A 18 14.28 15.23 6.45
C VAL A 18 14.70 15.44 5.00
N SER A 19 15.65 14.64 4.50
CA SER A 19 16.11 14.83 3.13
C SER A 19 14.99 14.47 2.14
N ARG A 20 15.00 15.04 0.93
CA ARG A 20 14.00 14.71 -0.12
C ARG A 20 13.98 13.23 -0.51
N GLU A 21 15.05 12.49 -0.24
CA GLU A 21 15.13 11.05 -0.47
C GLU A 21 14.45 10.30 0.69
N ASP A 22 14.69 10.72 1.92
CA ASP A 22 14.02 10.20 3.11
C ASP A 22 12.52 10.48 3.07
N GLU A 23 12.09 11.68 2.66
CA GLU A 23 10.66 12.01 2.46
C GLU A 23 10.01 11.10 1.43
N ARG A 24 10.71 10.80 0.33
CA ARG A 24 10.22 9.86 -0.69
C ARG A 24 10.18 8.43 -0.18
N GLU A 25 11.15 8.01 0.65
CA GLU A 25 11.10 6.69 1.27
C GLU A 25 9.94 6.58 2.27
N ILE A 26 9.69 7.63 3.06
CA ILE A 26 8.56 7.72 3.99
C ILE A 26 7.23 7.68 3.23
N ALA A 27 7.07 8.49 2.19
CA ALA A 27 5.86 8.49 1.36
C ALA A 27 5.64 7.14 0.65
N MET A 28 6.72 6.49 0.21
CA MET A 28 6.65 5.14 -0.37
C MET A 28 6.25 4.08 0.67
N ARG A 29 6.73 4.19 1.91
CA ARG A 29 6.31 3.31 3.03
C ARG A 29 4.84 3.55 3.37
N ASP A 30 4.41 4.80 3.44
CA ASP A 30 3.04 5.19 3.71
C ASP A 30 2.07 4.62 2.67
N MET A 31 2.37 4.81 1.37
CA MET A 31 1.53 4.29 0.30
C MET A 31 1.49 2.75 0.27
N TYR A 32 2.57 2.08 0.65
CA TYR A 32 2.56 0.62 0.78
C TYR A 32 1.60 0.17 1.89
N GLU A 33 1.61 0.83 3.05
CA GLU A 33 0.69 0.54 4.16
C GLU A 33 -0.77 0.81 3.79
N VAL A 34 -1.05 1.95 3.14
CA VAL A 34 -2.39 2.28 2.60
C VAL A 34 -2.87 1.19 1.65
N MET A 35 -2.00 0.71 0.74
CA MET A 35 -2.35 -0.38 -0.18
C MET A 35 -2.51 -1.74 0.51
N ASP A 36 -1.83 -1.99 1.63
CA ASP A 36 -2.02 -3.21 2.43
C ASP A 36 -3.39 -3.23 3.10
N LEU A 37 -3.81 -2.09 3.68
CA LEU A 37 -5.14 -1.88 4.25
C LEU A 37 -6.24 -2.01 3.20
N TRP A 38 -6.07 -1.35 2.05
CA TRP A 38 -7.00 -1.46 0.93
C TRP A 38 -7.06 -2.88 0.38
N GLY A 39 -5.92 -3.58 0.26
CA GLY A 39 -5.90 -4.95 -0.23
C GLY A 39 -6.68 -5.91 0.66
N ALA A 40 -6.62 -5.71 1.98
CA ALA A 40 -7.42 -6.45 2.95
C ALA A 40 -8.91 -6.12 2.90
N TRP A 41 -9.26 -4.85 2.66
CA TRP A 41 -10.62 -4.38 2.44
C TRP A 41 -11.22 -4.96 1.15
N ALA A 42 -10.47 -4.87 0.04
CA ALA A 42 -10.89 -5.38 -1.27
C ALA A 42 -11.10 -6.91 -1.27
N ALA A 43 -10.22 -7.66 -0.59
CA ALA A 43 -10.34 -9.11 -0.42
C ALA A 43 -11.49 -9.53 0.52
N SER A 44 -12.11 -8.59 1.23
CA SER A 44 -13.19 -8.84 2.18
C SER A 44 -14.61 -8.77 1.59
N ASP A 45 -14.71 -8.74 0.25
CA ASP A 45 -15.92 -8.54 -0.58
C ASP A 45 -16.45 -7.10 -0.63
N ASN A 46 -15.75 -6.13 -0.04
CA ASN A 46 -16.20 -4.75 -0.03
C ASN A 46 -16.03 -4.03 -1.39
N SER A 47 -15.14 -4.53 -2.26
CA SER A 47 -14.92 -3.98 -3.61
C SER A 47 -15.99 -4.38 -4.65
N GLY A 48 -16.93 -5.26 -4.29
CA GLY A 48 -17.92 -5.81 -5.23
C GLY A 48 -17.34 -6.74 -6.30
N VAL A 49 -16.04 -7.08 -6.21
CA VAL A 49 -15.35 -8.05 -7.07
C VAL A 49 -15.01 -9.30 -6.26
N ASP A 50 -15.36 -10.48 -6.78
CA ASP A 50 -15.12 -11.74 -6.09
C ASP A 50 -13.65 -12.16 -6.22
N TRP A 51 -12.84 -11.75 -5.24
CA TRP A 51 -11.43 -12.12 -5.12
C TRP A 51 -11.23 -13.40 -4.29
N GLN A 52 -12.30 -14.06 -3.84
CA GLN A 52 -12.20 -15.11 -2.84
C GLN A 52 -11.41 -16.32 -3.37
N PRO A 53 -10.48 -16.88 -2.59
CA PRO A 53 -9.85 -18.17 -2.89
C PRO A 53 -10.84 -19.34 -2.73
N ILE A 54 -12.02 -19.08 -2.14
CA ILE A 54 -13.09 -20.04 -1.94
C ILE A 54 -14.07 -19.92 -3.10
N ALA A 55 -14.35 -21.02 -3.79
CA ALA A 55 -15.36 -21.05 -4.84
C ALA A 55 -16.70 -20.53 -4.31
N ALA A 56 -17.40 -19.69 -5.10
CA ALA A 56 -18.63 -19.01 -4.69
C ALA A 56 -19.70 -19.93 -4.05
N GLY A 57 -19.77 -21.21 -4.44
CA GLY A 57 -20.68 -22.21 -3.88
C GLY A 57 -20.37 -22.71 -2.46
N PHE A 58 -19.20 -22.37 -1.90
CA PHE A 58 -18.78 -22.74 -0.54
C PHE A 58 -18.75 -21.53 0.42
N LYS A 59 -19.10 -20.34 -0.07
CA LYS A 59 -19.17 -19.11 0.73
C LYS A 59 -20.26 -19.27 1.81
N GLY A 60 -19.88 -19.10 3.09
CA GLY A 60 -20.79 -19.26 4.23
C GLY A 60 -20.84 -20.66 4.86
N LEU A 61 -20.28 -21.69 4.21
CA LEU A 61 -20.25 -23.06 4.74
C LEU A 61 -19.01 -23.34 5.60
N LEU A 62 -17.91 -22.65 5.32
CA LEU A 62 -16.69 -22.74 6.13
C LEU A 62 -16.74 -21.67 7.23
N PRO A 63 -16.45 -22.03 8.51
CA PRO A 63 -16.29 -21.03 9.55
C PRO A 63 -15.22 -20.05 9.06
N HIS A 64 -15.61 -18.78 8.91
CA HIS A 64 -14.76 -17.77 8.32
C HIS A 64 -13.45 -17.76 9.10
N GLY A 65 -12.36 -18.18 8.44
CA GLY A 65 -11.03 -18.02 9.00
C GLY A 65 -10.89 -16.54 9.37
N LYS A 66 -10.60 -16.27 10.65
CA LYS A 66 -10.54 -14.91 11.21
C LYS A 66 -9.87 -13.97 10.21
N LYS A 67 -10.62 -12.99 9.70
CA LYS A 67 -10.09 -11.94 8.81
C LYS A 67 -9.03 -11.18 9.61
N CYS A 68 -7.76 -11.55 9.43
CA CYS A 68 -6.68 -11.17 10.34
C CYS A 68 -5.84 -9.97 9.86
N ARG A 69 -6.17 -9.40 8.68
CA ARG A 69 -5.53 -8.18 8.17
C ARG A 69 -6.39 -6.97 8.53
N LEU A 70 -5.75 -5.92 9.00
CA LEU A 70 -6.37 -4.61 9.24
C LEU A 70 -6.87 -4.06 7.90
N GLN A 71 -8.03 -3.39 7.92
CA GLN A 71 -8.70 -2.88 6.73
C GLN A 71 -8.90 -1.37 6.87
N CYS A 72 -8.90 -0.66 5.73
CA CYS A 72 -9.38 0.72 5.70
C CYS A 72 -10.91 0.76 5.84
N ASN A 73 -11.47 1.97 6.01
CA ASN A 73 -12.93 2.16 5.97
C ASN A 73 -13.44 2.10 4.51
N ASP A 74 -14.78 2.10 4.34
CA ASP A 74 -15.40 1.98 3.02
C ASP A 74 -15.14 3.21 2.12
N ASP A 75 -15.09 4.42 2.68
CA ASP A 75 -14.84 5.65 1.90
C ASP A 75 -13.43 5.64 1.29
N ASP A 76 -12.41 5.33 2.10
CA ASP A 76 -11.03 5.15 1.66
C ASP A 76 -10.93 3.98 0.67
N GLY A 77 -11.63 2.89 0.95
CA GLY A 77 -11.69 1.71 0.09
C GLY A 77 -12.20 2.04 -1.31
N ILE A 78 -13.33 2.72 -1.39
CA ILE A 78 -13.97 3.16 -2.64
C ILE A 78 -13.09 4.17 -3.39
N MET A 79 -12.48 5.12 -2.67
CA MET A 79 -11.59 6.12 -3.27
C MET A 79 -10.37 5.46 -3.92
N ILE A 80 -9.72 4.53 -3.21
CA ILE A 80 -8.56 3.80 -3.72
C ILE A 80 -8.97 2.85 -4.87
N ASP A 81 -10.13 2.19 -4.79
CA ASP A 81 -10.69 1.38 -5.89
C ASP A 81 -10.83 2.21 -7.17
N GLY A 82 -11.29 3.46 -7.06
CA GLY A 82 -11.35 4.40 -8.19
C GLY A 82 -9.98 4.67 -8.80
N CYS A 83 -8.94 4.80 -7.98
CA CYS A 83 -7.55 4.98 -8.44
C CYS A 83 -7.02 3.71 -9.11
N VAL A 84 -7.27 2.54 -8.53
CA VAL A 84 -6.88 1.23 -9.05
C VAL A 84 -7.60 0.92 -10.38
N ALA A 85 -8.86 1.34 -10.52
CA ALA A 85 -9.59 1.23 -11.79
C ALA A 85 -8.94 2.07 -12.91
N ARG A 86 -8.41 3.25 -12.58
CA ARG A 86 -7.62 4.07 -13.52
C ARG A 86 -6.28 3.40 -13.83
N LEU A 87 -5.59 2.83 -12.84
CA LEU A 87 -4.37 2.07 -13.06
C LEU A 87 -4.60 0.92 -14.04
N ARG A 88 -5.68 0.14 -13.86
CA ARG A 88 -6.07 -0.94 -14.80
C ARG A 88 -6.19 -0.47 -16.24
N LYS A 89 -6.72 0.74 -16.45
CA LYS A 89 -6.91 1.33 -17.78
C LYS A 89 -5.57 1.71 -18.44
N TYR A 90 -4.64 2.28 -17.71
CA TYR A 90 -3.41 2.86 -18.27
C TYR A 90 -2.17 1.97 -18.15
N LYS A 91 -2.14 1.08 -17.14
CA LYS A 91 -0.99 0.25 -16.75
C LYS A 91 -1.48 -1.13 -16.28
N PRO A 92 -1.98 -1.98 -17.20
CA PRO A 92 -2.59 -3.26 -16.85
C PRO A 92 -1.62 -4.24 -16.19
N GLU A 93 -0.33 -4.24 -16.56
CA GLU A 93 0.65 -5.16 -15.97
C GLU A 93 0.99 -4.83 -14.50
N GLU A 94 1.06 -3.54 -14.17
CA GLU A 94 1.20 -3.01 -12.82
C GLU A 94 -0.07 -3.23 -12.00
N TYR A 95 -1.25 -3.10 -12.62
CA TYR A 95 -2.52 -3.45 -11.99
C TYR A 95 -2.54 -4.94 -11.59
N GLU A 96 -2.20 -5.85 -12.50
CA GLU A 96 -2.14 -7.28 -12.17
C GLU A 96 -1.15 -7.59 -11.05
N LEU A 97 0.00 -6.92 -11.06
CA LEU A 97 1.00 -7.04 -9.99
C LEU A 97 0.43 -6.60 -8.64
N LEU A 98 -0.26 -5.45 -8.61
CA LEU A 98 -0.87 -4.87 -7.42
C LEU A 98 -1.96 -5.79 -6.85
N ILE A 99 -2.86 -6.29 -7.70
CA ILE A 99 -3.92 -7.24 -7.29
C ILE A 99 -3.30 -8.54 -6.75
N ALA A 100 -2.36 -9.13 -7.49
CA ALA A 100 -1.71 -10.37 -7.07
C ALA A 100 -1.02 -10.24 -5.71
N HIS A 101 -0.44 -9.07 -5.44
CA HIS A 101 0.29 -8.84 -4.20
C HIS A 101 -0.62 -8.47 -3.02
N PHE A 102 -1.41 -7.41 -3.15
CA PHE A 102 -2.14 -6.83 -2.01
C PHE A 102 -3.49 -7.51 -1.75
N VAL A 103 -4.18 -7.99 -2.79
CA VAL A 103 -5.51 -8.59 -2.66
C VAL A 103 -5.38 -10.11 -2.49
N ILE A 104 -4.67 -10.77 -3.41
CA ILE A 104 -4.50 -12.24 -3.40
C ILE A 104 -3.46 -12.69 -2.34
N GLY A 105 -2.51 -11.82 -1.98
CA GLY A 105 -1.49 -12.13 -0.97
C GLY A 105 -0.29 -12.92 -1.50
N ILE A 106 0.00 -12.86 -2.79
CA ILE A 106 1.18 -13.52 -3.38
C ILE A 106 2.42 -12.69 -3.09
N SER A 107 3.47 -13.30 -2.50
CA SER A 107 4.72 -12.58 -2.26
C SER A 107 5.39 -12.10 -3.56
N LEU A 108 6.05 -10.93 -3.53
CA LEU A 108 6.77 -10.39 -4.69
C LEU A 108 7.82 -11.36 -5.24
N ARG A 109 8.50 -12.11 -4.37
CA ARG A 109 9.44 -13.18 -4.77
C ARG A 109 8.76 -14.26 -5.59
N THR A 110 7.58 -14.72 -5.15
CA THR A 110 6.79 -15.72 -5.88
C THR A 110 6.36 -15.18 -7.24
N ILE A 111 5.95 -13.90 -7.31
CA ILE A 111 5.59 -13.23 -8.56
C ILE A 111 6.80 -13.14 -9.50
N ALA A 112 7.97 -12.73 -9.00
CA ALA A 112 9.21 -12.65 -9.77
C ALA A 112 9.59 -14.01 -10.37
N LYS A 113 9.53 -15.08 -9.56
CA LYS A 113 9.76 -16.46 -10.01
C LYS A 113 8.79 -16.87 -11.12
N LYS A 114 7.49 -16.58 -10.96
CA LYS A 114 6.47 -16.89 -11.97
C LYS A 114 6.67 -16.10 -13.28
N ARG A 115 7.05 -14.82 -13.19
CA ARG A 115 7.36 -13.95 -14.33
C ARG A 115 8.75 -14.19 -14.91
N LYS A 116 9.57 -15.06 -14.31
CA LYS A 116 10.96 -15.36 -14.71
C LYS A 116 11.83 -14.10 -14.77
N CYS A 117 11.65 -13.18 -13.84
CA CYS A 117 12.42 -11.93 -13.74
C CYS A 117 13.07 -11.80 -12.36
N SER A 118 13.93 -10.79 -12.19
CA SER A 118 14.55 -10.50 -10.90
C SER A 118 13.56 -9.93 -9.90
N ASP A 119 13.79 -10.16 -8.61
CA ASP A 119 13.05 -9.49 -7.52
C ASP A 119 13.11 -7.95 -7.65
N GLY A 120 14.24 -7.41 -8.11
CA GLY A 120 14.42 -5.97 -8.30
C GLY A 120 13.52 -5.40 -9.39
N THR A 121 13.27 -6.17 -10.47
CA THR A 121 12.33 -5.80 -11.52
C THR A 121 10.91 -5.67 -10.96
N VAL A 122 10.46 -6.66 -10.19
CA VAL A 122 9.11 -6.63 -9.59
C VAL A 122 8.95 -5.47 -8.61
N ARG A 123 9.97 -5.18 -7.78
CA ARG A 123 9.91 -4.03 -6.85
C ARG A 123 9.83 -2.69 -7.57
N LYS A 124 10.58 -2.50 -8.67
CA LYS A 124 10.50 -1.27 -9.49
C LYS A 124 9.12 -1.10 -10.13
N ASN A 125 8.54 -2.18 -10.64
CA ASN A 125 7.18 -2.15 -11.21
C ASN A 125 6.14 -1.88 -10.13
N LEU A 126 6.29 -2.46 -8.93
CA LEU A 126 5.42 -2.16 -7.79
C LEU A 126 5.52 -0.69 -7.38
N GLN A 127 6.74 -0.15 -7.28
CA GLN A 127 6.96 1.27 -6.99
C GLN A 127 6.29 2.17 -8.04
N THR A 128 6.35 1.77 -9.31
CA THR A 128 5.67 2.48 -10.40
C THR A 128 4.15 2.44 -10.25
N ALA A 129 3.59 1.33 -9.77
CA ALA A 129 2.17 1.19 -9.46
C ALA A 129 1.75 2.08 -8.28
N LEU A 130 2.50 2.02 -7.17
CA LEU A 130 2.25 2.80 -5.97
C LEU A 130 2.32 4.31 -6.25
N GLY A 131 3.36 4.77 -6.95
CA GLY A 131 3.48 6.18 -7.34
C GLY A 131 2.39 6.65 -8.29
N PHE A 132 1.81 5.75 -9.10
CA PHE A 132 0.63 6.09 -9.90
C PHE A 132 -0.60 6.30 -9.01
N ILE A 133 -0.85 5.40 -8.06
CA ILE A 133 -2.00 5.52 -7.13
C ILE A 133 -1.87 6.80 -6.30
N ASP A 134 -0.70 7.03 -5.71
CA ASP A 134 -0.36 8.24 -4.94
C ASP A 134 -0.58 9.52 -5.77
N GLY A 135 -0.10 9.51 -7.01
CA GLY A 135 -0.31 10.62 -7.94
C GLY A 135 -1.78 10.86 -8.29
N VAL A 136 -2.59 9.81 -8.42
CA VAL A 136 -4.03 9.94 -8.65
C VAL A 136 -4.75 10.48 -7.41
N LEU A 137 -4.41 9.96 -6.22
CA LEU A 137 -4.97 10.42 -4.95
C LEU A 137 -4.67 11.91 -4.71
N SER A 138 -3.45 12.35 -5.02
CA SER A 138 -3.04 13.75 -4.91
C SER A 138 -3.80 14.72 -5.83
N MET A 139 -4.57 14.22 -6.80
CA MET A 139 -5.38 15.02 -7.73
C MET A 139 -6.88 15.03 -7.40
N LEU A 140 -7.32 14.28 -6.39
CA LEU A 140 -8.72 14.24 -5.93
C LEU A 140 -8.97 15.34 -4.90
#